data_AF-A0A0C4FBA0-F1
#
_entry.id   AF-A0A0C4FBA0-F1
#
_cell.length_a   1.000
_cell.length_b   1.000
_cell.length_c   1.000
_cell.angle_alpha   90.00
_cell.angle_beta   90.00
_cell.angle_gamma   90.00
#
_symmetry.space_group_name_H-M   'P 1'
#
loop_
_entity.id
_entity.type
_entity.pdbx_description
1 polymer ?
#
loop_
_entity_poly.entity_id
_entity_poly.type
_entity_poly.pdbx_seq_one_letter_code
_entity_poly.pdbx_strand_id
1 'polypeptide(L)'
;MNIPRWQEALEQANLLEEFEDVLIGFEQGFDQGIPKHIVDGYKEYYTPPNHSSALQARAKIEESMKKEVAAGRMHGPFTREQVNKHFPFFRTSPLGAVINSDGSLRPINDLSFPNGDTRIPSVNSFVDSDEFQMTWDNFNIVAQFLKKTKEPILLAIFDWEKAYRQIPTRPDQWPYLMVRDFEDGILLDTRIAFVGVAGCGSFGRPADAWKQIMLAEFDVLAIF
;
A
#
# COMPACT_ATOMS: atom_id res chain seq x y z
N MET A 1 -13.10 -3.42 5.24
CA MET A 1 -12.72 -4.71 5.85
C MET A 1 -13.80 -5.13 6.82
N ASN A 2 -14.13 -6.42 6.92
CA ASN A 2 -15.07 -6.91 7.94
C ASN A 2 -14.30 -7.31 9.19
N ILE A 3 -13.94 -6.32 10.02
CA ILE A 3 -13.09 -6.52 11.22
C ILE A 3 -13.71 -7.54 12.20
N PRO A 4 -15.03 -7.53 12.48
CA PRO A 4 -15.63 -8.56 13.35
C PRO A 4 -15.41 -10.00 12.87
N ARG A 5 -15.44 -10.24 11.55
CA ARG A 5 -15.16 -11.57 10.99
C ARG A 5 -13.70 -11.97 11.08
N TRP A 6 -12.79 -11.00 10.94
CA TRP A 6 -11.36 -11.24 11.18
C TRP A 6 -11.10 -11.62 12.63
N GLN A 7 -11.71 -10.90 13.57
CA GLN A 7 -11.59 -11.20 14.99
C GLN A 7 -12.14 -12.60 15.32
N GLU A 8 -13.35 -12.93 14.84
CA GLU A 8 -13.96 -14.25 15.02
C GLU A 8 -13.05 -15.38 14.49
N ALA A 9 -12.49 -15.21 13.29
CA ALA A 9 -11.61 -16.21 12.69
C ALA A 9 -10.28 -16.37 13.45
N LEU A 10 -9.69 -15.28 13.92
CA LEU A 10 -8.46 -15.32 14.73
C LEU A 10 -8.70 -15.98 16.09
N GLU A 11 -9.83 -15.69 16.74
CA GLU A 11 -10.23 -16.33 18.01
C GLU A 11 -10.43 -17.84 17.83
N GLN A 12 -11.16 -18.25 16.79
CA GLN A 12 -11.41 -19.68 16.51
C GLN A 12 -10.13 -20.46 16.22
N ALA A 13 -9.15 -19.82 15.56
CA ALA A 13 -7.86 -20.42 15.26
C ALA A 13 -6.84 -20.37 16.43
N ASN A 14 -7.18 -19.75 17.58
CA ASN A 14 -6.25 -19.44 18.67
C ASN A 14 -5.05 -18.57 18.25
N LEU A 15 -5.28 -17.63 17.33
CA LEU A 15 -4.26 -16.75 16.72
C LEU A 15 -4.39 -15.29 17.16
N LEU A 16 -5.37 -14.96 18.01
CA LEU A 16 -5.68 -13.57 18.37
C LEU A 16 -4.50 -12.85 19.03
N GLU A 17 -3.80 -13.48 19.97
CA GLU A 17 -2.64 -12.86 20.65
C GLU A 17 -1.51 -12.53 19.68
N GLU A 18 -1.28 -13.40 18.68
CA GLU A 18 -0.23 -13.20 17.70
C GLU A 18 -0.59 -12.10 16.69
N PHE A 19 -1.86 -12.03 16.24
CA PHE A 19 -2.28 -11.16 15.14
C PHE A 19 -3.25 -10.03 15.56
N GLU A 20 -3.25 -9.65 16.84
CA GLU A 20 -4.01 -8.49 17.33
C GLU A 20 -3.64 -7.20 16.58
N ASP A 21 -2.35 -7.08 16.21
CA ASP A 21 -1.80 -5.97 15.43
C ASP A 21 -2.50 -5.80 14.07
N VAL A 22 -2.96 -6.88 13.45
CA VAL A 22 -3.71 -6.85 12.18
C VAL A 22 -5.09 -6.21 12.37
N LEU A 23 -5.79 -6.51 13.46
CA LEU A 23 -7.09 -5.90 13.77
C LEU A 23 -6.94 -4.41 14.04
N ILE A 24 -5.95 -4.05 14.86
CA ILE A 24 -5.59 -2.65 15.13
C ILE A 24 -5.25 -1.94 13.81
N GLY A 25 -4.46 -2.57 12.95
CA GLY A 25 -4.10 -2.03 11.65
C GLY A 25 -5.31 -1.79 10.74
N PHE A 26 -6.31 -2.68 10.73
CA PHE A 26 -7.53 -2.47 9.94
C PHE A 26 -8.41 -1.33 10.46
N GLU A 27 -8.42 -1.10 11.76
CA GLU A 27 -9.20 -0.04 12.39
C GLU A 27 -8.49 1.32 12.32
N GLN A 28 -7.21 1.35 12.67
CA GLN A 28 -6.44 2.58 12.91
C GLN A 28 -5.43 2.89 11.79
N GLY A 29 -5.24 1.97 10.85
CA GLY A 29 -4.23 2.06 9.79
C GLY A 29 -2.96 1.30 10.11
N PHE A 30 -2.30 0.79 9.06
CA PHE A 30 -1.00 0.13 9.15
C PHE A 30 0.12 1.16 9.05
N ASP A 31 1.15 0.97 9.86
CA ASP A 31 2.37 1.77 9.79
C ASP A 31 3.13 1.46 8.49
N GLN A 32 3.59 2.51 7.82
CA GLN A 32 4.42 2.46 6.62
C GLN A 32 5.90 2.81 6.88
N GLY A 33 6.30 2.97 8.14
CA GLY A 33 7.67 3.34 8.52
C GLY A 33 8.04 4.78 8.15
N ILE A 34 7.06 5.62 7.82
CA ILE A 34 7.28 7.01 7.43
C ILE A 34 7.27 7.88 8.70
N PRO A 35 8.41 8.47 9.10
CA PRO A 35 8.48 9.34 10.25
C PRO A 35 7.88 10.71 9.93
N LYS A 36 7.51 11.46 10.98
CA LYS A 36 7.16 12.86 10.83
C LYS A 36 8.39 13.66 10.39
N HIS A 37 8.27 14.41 9.30
CA HIS A 37 9.37 15.20 8.76
C HIS A 37 8.89 16.44 8.03
N ILE A 38 9.81 17.37 7.80
CA ILE A 38 9.67 18.49 6.86
C ILE A 38 10.73 18.36 5.78
N VAL A 39 10.55 19.07 4.68
CA VAL A 39 11.60 19.20 3.65
C VAL A 39 12.30 20.53 3.86
N ASP A 40 13.63 20.50 3.99
CA ASP A 40 14.43 21.71 4.19
C ASP A 40 14.18 22.74 3.09
N GLY A 41 13.92 23.99 3.49
CA GLY A 41 13.52 25.07 2.58
C GLY A 41 12.03 25.16 2.28
N TYR A 42 11.21 24.21 2.77
CA TYR A 42 9.76 24.19 2.59
C TYR A 42 9.05 24.20 3.94
N LYS A 43 8.39 25.32 4.26
CA LYS A 43 7.76 25.52 5.57
C LYS A 43 6.43 24.77 5.73
N GLU A 44 5.59 24.79 4.69
CA GLU A 44 4.19 24.34 4.78
C GLU A 44 3.89 23.17 3.86
N TYR A 45 4.60 23.06 2.72
CA TYR A 45 4.40 21.95 1.80
C TYR A 45 5.56 21.75 0.82
N TYR A 46 5.71 20.52 0.34
CA TYR A 46 6.56 20.18 -0.82
C TYR A 46 5.71 19.48 -1.89
N THR A 47 5.35 20.20 -2.96
CA THR A 47 4.46 19.67 -4.01
C THR A 47 5.09 19.76 -5.39
N PRO A 48 6.05 18.88 -5.73
CA PRO A 48 6.72 18.87 -7.03
C PRO A 48 5.73 18.62 -8.19
N PRO A 49 6.04 19.07 -9.41
CA PRO A 49 5.24 18.77 -10.58
C PRO A 49 5.24 17.28 -10.93
N ASN A 50 4.14 16.83 -11.52
CA ASN A 50 4.02 15.47 -12.06
C ASN A 50 5.04 15.24 -13.19
N HIS A 51 5.45 13.98 -13.36
CA HIS A 51 6.34 13.59 -14.44
C HIS A 51 5.68 13.82 -15.80
N SER A 52 6.47 14.15 -16.83
CA SER A 52 5.96 14.34 -18.19
C SER A 52 5.24 13.09 -18.74
N SER A 53 5.67 11.90 -18.31
CA SER A 53 5.00 10.62 -18.62
C SER A 53 3.54 10.57 -18.17
N ALA A 54 3.19 11.28 -17.08
CA ALA A 54 1.82 11.30 -16.58
C ALA A 54 0.85 11.99 -17.56
N LEU A 55 1.33 12.98 -18.34
CA LEU A 55 0.52 13.69 -19.32
C LEU A 55 0.04 12.76 -20.45
N GLN A 56 0.88 11.82 -20.86
CA GLN A 56 0.53 10.81 -21.88
C GLN A 56 -0.58 9.86 -21.40
N ALA A 57 -0.76 9.76 -20.09
CA ALA A 57 -1.69 8.88 -19.41
C ALA A 57 -2.86 9.63 -18.74
N ARG A 58 -2.96 10.95 -18.93
CA ARG A 58 -3.80 11.84 -18.12
C ARG A 58 -5.22 11.33 -17.93
N ALA A 59 -5.91 11.01 -19.03
CA ALA A 59 -7.31 10.56 -18.97
C ALA A 59 -7.48 9.28 -18.13
N LYS A 60 -6.58 8.30 -18.26
CA LYS A 60 -6.62 7.05 -17.49
C LYS A 60 -6.31 7.29 -16.01
N ILE A 61 -5.36 8.18 -15.72
CA ILE A 61 -5.01 8.56 -14.34
C ILE A 61 -6.20 9.25 -13.67
N GLU A 62 -6.81 10.24 -14.32
CA GLU A 62 -7.99 10.94 -13.82
C GLU A 62 -9.19 10.00 -13.60
N GLU A 63 -9.45 9.08 -14.54
CA GLU A 63 -10.49 8.06 -14.38
C GLU A 63 -10.21 7.15 -13.17
N SER A 64 -8.96 6.69 -13.02
CA SER A 64 -8.56 5.88 -11.88
C SER A 64 -8.75 6.63 -10.57
N MET A 65 -8.29 7.88 -10.46
CA MET A 65 -8.44 8.69 -9.25
C MET A 65 -9.93 8.88 -8.90
N LYS A 66 -10.79 9.15 -9.89
CA LYS A 66 -12.24 9.25 -9.66
C LYS A 66 -12.85 7.97 -9.09
N LYS A 67 -12.44 6.79 -9.57
CA LYS A 67 -12.90 5.50 -9.04
C LYS A 67 -12.46 5.30 -7.58
N GLU A 68 -11.26 5.74 -7.25
CA GLU A 68 -10.70 5.62 -5.90
C GLU A 68 -11.34 6.60 -4.91
N VAL A 69 -11.68 7.81 -5.36
CA VAL A 69 -12.48 8.76 -4.60
C VAL A 69 -13.90 8.25 -4.37
N ALA A 70 -14.57 7.76 -5.43
CA ALA A 70 -15.91 7.20 -5.34
C ALA A 70 -15.97 5.99 -4.37
N ALA A 71 -14.88 5.24 -4.26
CA ALA A 71 -14.77 4.11 -3.34
C ALA A 71 -14.31 4.48 -1.93
N GLY A 72 -14.12 5.77 -1.60
CA GLY A 72 -13.70 6.23 -0.28
C GLY A 72 -12.27 5.80 0.10
N ARG A 73 -11.40 5.59 -0.90
CA ARG A 73 -9.99 5.24 -0.70
C ARG A 73 -9.05 6.42 -0.91
N MET A 74 -9.49 7.39 -1.71
CA MET A 74 -8.86 8.69 -1.83
C MET A 74 -9.87 9.79 -1.47
N HIS A 75 -9.39 10.94 -1.02
CA HIS A 75 -10.21 12.09 -0.67
C HIS A 75 -9.68 13.36 -1.32
N GLY A 76 -10.60 14.24 -1.76
CA GLY A 76 -10.30 15.48 -2.46
C GLY A 76 -10.98 15.54 -3.85
N PRO A 77 -10.44 16.34 -4.79
CA PRO A 77 -9.24 17.17 -4.63
C PRO A 77 -9.47 18.32 -3.64
N PHE A 78 -8.47 18.59 -2.80
CA PHE A 78 -8.43 19.72 -1.87
C PHE A 78 -7.50 20.81 -2.38
N THR A 79 -7.74 22.05 -1.97
CA THR A 79 -6.73 23.11 -2.10
C THR A 79 -5.62 22.91 -1.07
N ARG A 80 -4.43 23.46 -1.35
CA ARG A 80 -3.30 23.41 -0.38
C ARG A 80 -3.71 23.99 0.97
N GLU A 81 -4.42 25.11 0.97
CA GLU A 81 -4.93 25.75 2.19
C GLU A 81 -5.87 24.85 3.00
N GLN A 82 -6.73 24.05 2.34
CA GLN A 82 -7.57 23.08 3.02
C GLN A 82 -6.74 21.98 3.67
N VAL A 83 -5.69 21.49 2.99
CA VAL A 83 -4.78 20.49 3.56
C VAL A 83 -3.99 21.07 4.74
N ASN A 84 -3.43 22.28 4.61
CA ASN A 84 -2.64 22.93 5.66
C ASN A 84 -3.44 23.25 6.93
N LYS A 85 -4.77 23.40 6.84
CA LYS A 85 -5.62 23.51 8.04
C LYS A 85 -5.58 22.28 8.93
N HIS A 86 -5.31 21.11 8.36
CA HIS A 86 -5.24 19.84 9.09
C HIS A 86 -3.80 19.39 9.35
N PHE A 87 -2.89 19.71 8.43
CA PHE A 87 -1.50 19.25 8.48
C PHE A 87 -0.55 20.45 8.40
N PRO A 88 0.23 20.76 9.45
CA PRO A 88 1.17 21.87 9.43
C PRO A 88 2.17 21.78 8.26
N PHE A 89 2.54 20.56 7.88
CA PHE A 89 3.33 20.26 6.70
C PHE A 89 2.72 19.06 5.95
N PHE A 90 2.77 19.08 4.62
CA PHE A 90 2.48 17.91 3.79
C PHE A 90 3.36 17.89 2.54
N ARG A 91 3.45 16.75 1.86
CA ARG A 91 4.11 16.64 0.56
C ARG A 91 3.32 15.78 -0.40
N THR A 92 3.48 16.07 -1.68
CA THR A 92 3.00 15.18 -2.74
C THR A 92 4.16 14.47 -3.40
N SER A 93 3.88 13.28 -3.90
CA SER A 93 4.79 12.56 -4.77
C SER A 93 4.31 12.67 -6.23
N PRO A 94 5.20 12.92 -7.21
CA PRO A 94 4.81 13.11 -8.60
C PRO A 94 4.05 11.90 -9.14
N LEU A 95 2.94 12.16 -9.83
CA LEU A 95 2.33 11.15 -10.68
C LEU A 95 3.25 10.87 -11.87
N GLY A 96 3.29 9.62 -12.27
CA GLY A 96 3.97 9.13 -13.47
C GLY A 96 3.14 8.08 -14.19
N ALA A 97 3.70 7.56 -15.27
CA ALA A 97 3.13 6.44 -15.99
C ALA A 97 4.23 5.49 -16.41
N VAL A 98 4.01 4.19 -16.19
CA VAL A 98 4.91 3.12 -16.66
C VAL A 98 4.15 2.22 -17.61
N ILE A 99 4.88 1.60 -18.53
CA ILE A 99 4.34 0.58 -19.43
C ILE A 99 4.67 -0.78 -18.81
N ASN A 100 3.63 -1.55 -18.52
CA ASN A 100 3.75 -2.93 -18.04
C ASN A 100 4.30 -3.84 -19.16
N SER A 101 4.72 -5.05 -18.81
CA SER A 101 5.25 -6.04 -19.76
C SER A 101 4.24 -6.45 -20.85
N ASP A 102 2.94 -6.34 -20.58
CA ASP A 102 1.84 -6.58 -21.52
C ASP A 102 1.51 -5.37 -22.41
N GLY A 103 2.29 -4.28 -22.31
CA GLY A 103 2.08 -3.03 -23.04
C GLY A 103 1.00 -2.13 -22.44
N SER A 104 0.32 -2.54 -21.36
CA SER A 104 -0.66 -1.71 -20.68
C SER A 104 0.01 -0.58 -19.90
N LEU A 105 -0.61 0.59 -19.90
CA LEU A 105 -0.11 1.75 -19.17
C LEU A 105 -0.66 1.73 -17.74
N ARG A 106 0.23 1.87 -16.76
CA ARG A 106 -0.10 1.92 -15.33
C ARG A 106 0.30 3.28 -14.73
N PRO A 107 -0.64 4.01 -14.12
CA PRO A 107 -0.34 5.15 -13.27
C PRO A 107 0.60 4.76 -12.13
N ILE A 108 1.55 5.63 -11.78
CA ILE A 108 2.39 5.45 -10.58
C ILE A 108 2.38 6.72 -9.74
N ASN A 109 2.50 6.53 -8.43
CA ASN A 109 2.83 7.56 -7.46
C ASN A 109 4.31 7.39 -7.08
N ASP A 110 5.19 8.30 -7.49
CA ASP A 110 6.64 8.13 -7.37
C ASP A 110 7.14 8.53 -5.97
N LEU A 111 7.01 7.61 -5.01
CA LEU A 111 7.49 7.79 -3.63
C LEU A 111 9.03 7.80 -3.51
N SER A 112 9.74 7.48 -4.59
CA SER A 112 11.20 7.54 -4.67
C SER A 112 11.69 8.90 -5.17
N PHE A 113 10.78 9.82 -5.55
CA PHE A 113 11.15 11.16 -5.97
C PHE A 113 11.52 12.08 -4.78
N PRO A 114 12.53 12.96 -4.93
CA PRO A 114 13.45 13.06 -6.07
C PRO A 114 14.54 11.97 -6.03
N ASN A 115 14.84 11.40 -7.20
CA ASN A 115 15.93 10.44 -7.33
C ASN A 115 17.28 11.19 -7.37
N GLY A 116 18.13 10.96 -6.37
CA GLY A 116 19.51 11.45 -6.35
C GLY A 116 19.72 12.90 -5.90
N ASP A 117 18.69 13.59 -5.39
CA ASP A 117 18.88 14.88 -4.69
C ASP A 117 19.14 14.63 -3.21
N THR A 118 20.38 14.81 -2.77
CA THR A 118 20.78 14.58 -1.37
C THR A 118 20.21 15.60 -0.39
N ARG A 119 19.56 16.67 -0.88
CA ARG A 119 18.98 17.73 -0.04
C ARG A 119 17.51 17.47 0.30
N ILE A 120 16.82 16.69 -0.54
CA ILE A 120 15.40 16.38 -0.36
C ILE A 120 15.26 14.86 -0.32
N PRO A 121 15.15 14.25 0.87
CA PRO A 121 14.89 12.81 0.96
C PRO A 121 13.55 12.47 0.30
N SER A 122 13.52 11.38 -0.45
CA SER A 122 12.28 10.80 -0.96
C SER A 122 11.52 10.12 0.18
N VAL A 123 10.21 9.91 0.01
CA VAL A 123 9.39 9.27 1.05
C VAL A 123 9.93 7.87 1.35
N ASN A 124 10.27 7.11 0.31
CA ASN A 124 10.83 5.77 0.43
C ASN A 124 12.20 5.75 1.12
N SER A 125 13.00 6.83 1.06
CA SER A 125 14.33 6.85 1.69
C SER A 125 14.29 6.86 3.22
N PHE A 126 13.13 7.11 3.83
CA PHE A 126 12.95 7.06 5.27
C PHE A 126 12.59 5.67 5.80
N VAL A 127 12.15 4.76 4.93
CA VAL A 127 11.59 3.48 5.31
C VAL A 127 12.68 2.43 5.31
N ASP A 128 12.89 1.79 6.46
CA ASP A 128 13.77 0.62 6.56
C ASP A 128 13.00 -0.63 6.12
N SER A 129 13.44 -1.27 5.02
CA SER A 129 12.81 -2.49 4.52
C SER A 129 12.94 -3.68 5.47
N ASP A 130 13.93 -3.66 6.36
CA ASP A 130 14.17 -4.75 7.31
C ASP A 130 13.11 -4.77 8.43
N GLU A 131 12.35 -3.69 8.62
CA GLU A 131 11.20 -3.62 9.53
C GLU A 131 9.92 -4.26 8.93
N PHE A 132 9.92 -4.57 7.63
CA PHE A 132 8.75 -5.03 6.87
C PHE A 132 8.94 -6.44 6.28
N GLN A 133 9.63 -7.31 7.01
CA GLN A 133 9.84 -8.71 6.62
C GLN A 133 8.52 -9.48 6.62
N MET A 134 8.43 -10.45 5.71
CA MET A 134 7.22 -11.23 5.44
C MET A 134 7.56 -12.71 5.35
N THR A 135 6.64 -13.58 5.75
CA THR A 135 6.88 -15.04 5.83
C THR A 135 6.50 -15.79 4.56
N TRP A 136 6.30 -15.09 3.44
CA TRP A 136 5.81 -15.69 2.21
C TRP A 136 6.79 -16.70 1.60
N ASP A 137 6.22 -17.78 1.09
CA ASP A 137 6.98 -18.79 0.37
C ASP A 137 7.46 -18.24 -0.96
N ASN A 138 8.75 -18.37 -1.23
CA ASN A 138 9.30 -18.00 -2.52
C ASN A 138 9.03 -19.07 -3.58
N PHE A 139 9.24 -18.70 -4.84
CA PHE A 139 9.06 -19.59 -5.99
C PHE A 139 9.71 -20.97 -5.81
N ASN A 140 10.92 -21.03 -5.25
CA ASN A 140 11.64 -22.29 -5.11
C ASN A 140 10.97 -23.23 -4.10
N ILE A 141 10.39 -22.70 -3.02
CA ILE A 141 9.67 -23.50 -2.02
C ILE A 141 8.43 -24.13 -2.68
N VAL A 142 7.60 -23.32 -3.33
CA VAL A 142 6.38 -23.78 -4.02
C VAL A 142 6.72 -24.79 -5.12
N ALA A 143 7.71 -24.48 -5.98
CA ALA A 143 8.13 -25.37 -7.06
C ALA A 143 8.68 -26.70 -6.54
N GLN A 144 9.42 -26.70 -5.42
CA GLN A 144 9.91 -27.92 -4.80
C GLN A 144 8.77 -28.77 -4.23
N PHE A 145 7.77 -28.16 -3.58
CA PHE A 145 6.58 -28.87 -3.10
C PHE A 145 5.88 -29.57 -4.26
N LEU A 146 5.54 -28.83 -5.32
CA LEU A 146 4.85 -29.37 -6.49
C LEU A 146 5.64 -30.51 -7.18
N LYS A 147 6.98 -30.40 -7.26
CA LYS A 147 7.84 -31.44 -7.84
C LYS A 147 7.91 -32.71 -6.98
N LYS A 148 7.78 -32.57 -5.66
CA LYS A 148 7.84 -33.70 -4.71
C LYS A 148 6.51 -34.45 -4.65
N THR A 149 5.37 -33.77 -4.86
CA THR A 149 4.04 -34.38 -4.92
C THR A 149 3.98 -35.48 -5.99
N LYS A 150 3.64 -36.71 -5.57
CA LYS A 150 3.59 -37.90 -6.45
C LYS A 150 2.18 -38.32 -6.84
N GLU A 151 1.20 -37.91 -6.05
CA GLU A 151 -0.21 -38.26 -6.25
C GLU A 151 -1.00 -37.02 -6.69
N PRO A 152 -2.13 -37.17 -7.40
CA PRO A 152 -2.99 -36.05 -7.73
C PRO A 152 -3.48 -35.33 -6.47
N ILE A 153 -3.40 -34.01 -6.47
CA ILE A 153 -3.93 -33.13 -5.42
C ILE A 153 -4.94 -32.16 -6.01
N LEU A 154 -5.88 -31.70 -5.19
CA LEU A 154 -6.77 -30.60 -5.55
C LEU A 154 -6.07 -29.27 -5.23
N LEU A 155 -6.19 -28.30 -6.15
CA LEU A 155 -5.63 -26.97 -6.01
C LEU A 155 -6.77 -25.94 -5.97
N ALA A 156 -6.74 -25.08 -4.95
CA ALA A 156 -7.56 -23.87 -4.88
C ALA A 156 -6.65 -22.64 -4.97
N ILE A 157 -7.12 -21.60 -5.67
CA ILE A 157 -6.40 -20.33 -5.81
C ILE A 157 -7.35 -19.23 -5.33
N PHE A 158 -6.85 -18.40 -4.41
CA PHE A 158 -7.55 -17.22 -3.92
C PHE A 158 -6.78 -15.98 -4.35
N ASP A 159 -7.46 -15.07 -5.04
CA ASP A 159 -6.91 -13.76 -5.38
C ASP A 159 -7.56 -12.70 -4.49
N TRP A 160 -6.72 -11.95 -3.78
CA TRP A 160 -7.20 -10.84 -2.96
C TRP A 160 -7.38 -9.60 -3.83
N GLU A 161 -8.62 -9.36 -4.25
CA GLU A 161 -8.93 -8.24 -5.16
C GLU A 161 -8.37 -6.91 -4.62
N LYS A 162 -7.45 -6.31 -5.39
CA LYS A 162 -6.83 -5.02 -5.07
C LYS A 162 -6.30 -4.97 -3.62
N ALA A 163 -5.65 -6.04 -3.17
CA ALA A 163 -5.03 -6.21 -1.86
C ALA A 163 -4.59 -4.89 -1.18
N TYR A 164 -3.64 -4.18 -1.78
CA TYR A 164 -3.11 -2.92 -1.25
C TYR A 164 -4.17 -1.83 -1.03
N ARG A 165 -5.19 -1.75 -1.89
CA ARG A 165 -6.29 -0.79 -1.73
C ARG A 165 -7.25 -1.14 -0.59
N GLN A 166 -7.15 -2.33 -0.02
CA GLN A 166 -7.93 -2.71 1.16
C GLN A 166 -7.22 -2.39 2.47
N ILE A 167 -5.92 -2.12 2.44
CA ILE A 167 -5.10 -1.89 3.64
C ILE A 167 -5.05 -0.37 3.92
N PRO A 168 -5.64 0.12 5.02
CA PRO A 168 -5.53 1.52 5.42
C PRO A 168 -4.11 1.86 5.88
N THR A 169 -3.69 3.09 5.65
CA THR A 169 -2.46 3.65 6.22
C THR A 169 -2.77 4.45 7.49
N ARG A 170 -1.86 4.44 8.48
CA ARG A 170 -2.00 5.27 9.68
C ARG A 170 -2.20 6.76 9.34
N PRO A 171 -3.19 7.44 9.97
CA PRO A 171 -3.51 8.83 9.68
C PRO A 171 -2.38 9.84 9.84
N ASP A 172 -1.42 9.58 10.74
CA ASP A 172 -0.29 10.49 10.94
C ASP A 172 0.76 10.42 9.81
N GLN A 173 0.65 9.44 8.91
CA GLN A 173 1.52 9.28 7.74
C GLN A 173 0.89 9.77 6.43
N TRP A 174 -0.43 10.03 6.44
CA TRP A 174 -1.18 10.61 5.32
C TRP A 174 -0.56 11.88 4.71
N PRO A 175 0.03 12.82 5.47
CA PRO A 175 0.65 14.02 4.90
C PRO A 175 1.78 13.75 3.92
N TYR A 176 2.34 12.55 3.92
CA TYR A 176 3.48 12.16 3.09
C TYR A 176 3.10 11.30 1.88
N LEU A 177 1.81 10.96 1.76
CA LEU A 177 1.29 10.01 0.77
C LEU A 177 0.26 10.65 -0.17
N MET A 178 0.29 11.98 -0.30
CA MET A 178 -0.64 12.71 -1.17
C MET A 178 -0.15 12.74 -2.62
N VAL A 179 -1.09 12.95 -3.54
CA VAL A 179 -0.79 13.18 -4.96
C VAL A 179 -1.37 14.51 -5.41
N ARG A 180 -0.69 15.16 -6.35
CA ARG A 180 -1.18 16.37 -7.00
C ARG A 180 -1.81 16.00 -8.33
N ASP A 181 -3.07 16.37 -8.54
CA ASP A 181 -3.74 16.13 -9.82
C ASP A 181 -3.22 17.09 -10.91
N PHE A 182 -3.82 17.02 -12.11
CA PHE A 182 -3.41 17.84 -13.26
C PHE A 182 -3.91 19.29 -13.21
N GLU A 183 -4.74 19.64 -12.23
CA GLU A 183 -5.33 20.97 -12.00
C GLU A 183 -4.83 21.57 -10.67
N ASP A 184 -3.70 21.07 -10.15
CA ASP A 184 -3.05 21.44 -8.88
C ASP A 184 -3.88 21.17 -7.61
N GLY A 185 -4.93 20.34 -7.72
CA GLY A 185 -5.67 19.79 -6.59
C GLY A 185 -4.89 18.71 -5.86
N ILE A 186 -5.05 18.61 -4.54
CA ILE A 186 -4.37 17.62 -3.69
C ILE A 186 -5.34 16.49 -3.35
N LEU A 187 -4.98 15.27 -3.71
CA LEU A 187 -5.69 14.06 -3.34
C LEU A 187 -4.93 13.35 -2.20
N LEU A 188 -5.66 13.08 -1.13
CA LEU A 188 -5.18 12.28 -0.02
C LEU A 188 -5.46 10.80 -0.29
N ASP A 189 -4.42 9.97 -0.36
CA ASP A 189 -4.54 8.51 -0.39
C ASP A 189 -4.49 7.95 1.04
N THR A 190 -5.54 7.22 1.44
CA THR A 190 -5.63 6.63 2.79
C THR A 190 -5.27 5.16 2.80
N ARG A 191 -4.86 4.60 1.66
CA ARG A 191 -4.47 3.19 1.51
C ARG A 191 -2.99 3.08 1.21
N ILE A 192 -2.42 1.91 1.47
CA ILE A 192 -1.01 1.68 1.16
C ILE A 192 -0.79 1.78 -0.35
N ALA A 193 0.29 2.46 -0.74
CA ALA A 193 0.64 2.65 -2.13
C ALA A 193 1.44 1.44 -2.65
N PHE A 194 1.18 1.02 -3.89
CA PHE A 194 1.91 -0.08 -4.55
C PHE A 194 3.44 0.17 -4.62
N VAL A 195 3.88 1.43 -4.54
CA VAL A 195 5.27 1.87 -4.76
C VAL A 195 6.00 2.18 -3.43
N GLY A 196 5.36 1.97 -2.29
CA GLY A 196 5.98 2.17 -0.98
C GLY A 196 6.91 1.02 -0.61
N VAL A 197 8.09 1.31 -0.06
CA VAL A 197 9.02 0.28 0.44
C VAL A 197 8.35 -0.63 1.47
N ALA A 198 7.52 -0.07 2.35
CA ALA A 198 6.75 -0.82 3.34
C ALA A 198 5.53 -1.56 2.77
N GLY A 199 5.08 -1.25 1.55
CA GLY A 199 3.78 -1.70 1.03
C GLY A 199 3.63 -3.22 1.02
N CYS A 200 4.70 -3.94 0.67
CA CYS A 200 4.71 -5.41 0.69
C CYS A 200 4.60 -5.97 2.11
N GLY A 201 5.31 -5.42 3.10
CA GLY A 201 5.26 -5.94 4.48
C GLY A 201 3.99 -5.54 5.23
N SER A 202 3.49 -4.31 5.02
CA SER A 202 2.22 -3.86 5.63
C SER A 202 1.01 -4.64 5.12
N PHE A 203 1.05 -5.13 3.88
CA PHE A 203 0.09 -6.13 3.40
C PHE A 203 0.47 -7.56 3.82
N GLY A 204 1.77 -7.85 3.90
CA GLY A 204 2.32 -9.15 4.27
C GLY A 204 1.78 -9.62 5.61
N ARG A 205 1.70 -8.74 6.61
CA ARG A 205 1.21 -9.12 7.95
C ARG A 205 -0.25 -9.61 7.96
N PRO A 206 -1.23 -8.90 7.36
CA PRO A 206 -2.56 -9.46 7.12
C PRO A 206 -2.59 -10.75 6.29
N ALA A 207 -1.73 -10.89 5.29
CA ALA A 207 -1.65 -12.10 4.47
C ALA A 207 -1.10 -13.29 5.27
N ASP A 208 -0.13 -13.07 6.16
CA ASP A 208 0.42 -14.07 7.07
C ASP A 208 -0.66 -14.54 8.06
N ALA A 209 -1.43 -13.61 8.63
CA ALA A 209 -2.59 -13.94 9.45
C ALA A 209 -3.60 -14.79 8.68
N TRP A 210 -3.90 -14.40 7.44
CA TRP A 210 -4.84 -15.16 6.58
C TRP A 210 -4.36 -16.58 6.32
N LYS A 211 -3.08 -16.75 6.00
CA LYS A 211 -2.46 -18.07 5.79
C LYS A 211 -2.63 -18.97 7.02
N GLN A 212 -2.38 -18.45 8.21
CA GLN A 212 -2.52 -19.21 9.45
C GLN A 212 -3.97 -19.56 9.77
N ILE A 213 -4.91 -18.63 9.55
CA ILE A 213 -6.35 -18.90 9.68
C ILE A 213 -6.78 -20.03 8.73
N MET A 214 -6.36 -19.97 7.47
CA MET A 214 -6.72 -20.98 6.47
C MET A 214 -6.11 -22.36 6.78
N LEU A 215 -4.91 -22.42 7.35
CA LEU A 215 -4.30 -23.67 7.82
C LEU A 215 -5.03 -24.27 9.02
N ALA A 216 -5.62 -23.42 9.89
CA ALA A 216 -6.41 -23.88 11.03
C ALA A 216 -7.83 -24.33 10.63
N GLU A 217 -8.44 -23.66 9.65
CA GLU A 217 -9.83 -23.90 9.22
C GLU A 217 -9.97 -25.13 8.31
N PHE A 218 -8.99 -25.37 7.42
CA PHE A 218 -9.08 -26.40 6.40
C PHE A 218 -8.05 -27.51 6.57
N ASP A 219 -8.47 -28.75 6.32
CA ASP A 219 -7.55 -29.89 6.17
C ASP A 219 -6.85 -29.82 4.81
N VAL A 220 -5.74 -29.09 4.76
CA VAL A 220 -4.95 -28.83 3.55
C VAL A 220 -3.51 -29.32 3.70
N LEU A 221 -2.95 -29.78 2.59
CA LEU A 221 -1.55 -30.24 2.55
C LEU A 221 -0.54 -29.09 2.71
N ALA A 222 -0.87 -27.92 2.15
CA ALA A 222 -0.05 -26.71 2.20
C ALA A 222 -0.89 -25.49 1.79
N ILE A 223 -0.52 -24.33 2.32
CA ILE A 223 -0.92 -23.00 1.83
C ILE A 223 0.35 -22.22 1.58
N PHE A 224 0.41 -21.53 0.45
CA PHE A 224 1.56 -20.74 0.03
C PHE A 224 1.28 -19.27 0.18
#